data_AF-A0A1F3C276-F1
#
_entry.id   AF-A0A1F3C276-F1
#
_cell.length_a   1.000
_cell.length_b   1.000
_cell.length_c   1.000
_cell.angle_alpha   90.00
_cell.angle_beta   90.00
_cell.angle_gamma   90.00
#
_symmetry.space_group_name_H-M   'P 1'
#
loop_
_entity.id
_entity.type
_entity.pdbx_description
1 polymer ?
#
loop_
_entity_poly.entity_id
_entity_poly.type
_entity_poly.pdbx_seq_one_letter_code
_entity_poly.pdbx_strand_id
1 'polypeptide(L)'
;MSKESIFNELITEMAKDGEVSSSAYEILLEKGKDLGFDKNTVDLLIKLELAESSERSFDDEKGNDVTEQIEDGEHIFKSAITRGGSVLTPDVIIVNDNAVTYKKRNKYLINVDSISILISKISSVELDSSLWGTDIIIKSVGAGEIIGKKFTKSDAKEIKRLIQERQNK
;
A
#
# COMPACT_ATOMS: atom_id res chain seq x y z
N MET A 1 2.19 -14.22 -9.95
CA MET A 1 1.13 -14.58 -8.99
C MET A 1 -0.17 -14.77 -9.76
N SER A 2 -1.00 -15.74 -9.35
CA SER A 2 -2.31 -15.95 -9.99
C SER A 2 -3.35 -15.00 -9.36
N LYS A 3 -4.47 -14.80 -10.05
CA LYS A 3 -5.58 -14.00 -9.50
C LYS A 3 -6.17 -14.63 -8.24
N GLU A 4 -6.14 -15.96 -8.11
CA GLU A 4 -6.57 -16.66 -6.90
C GLU A 4 -5.61 -16.38 -5.74
N SER A 5 -4.28 -16.45 -5.96
CA SER A 5 -3.31 -16.24 -4.87
C SER A 5 -3.39 -14.82 -4.29
N ILE A 6 -3.61 -13.83 -5.15
CA ILE A 6 -3.79 -12.43 -4.74
C ILE A 6 -5.08 -12.25 -3.92
N PHE A 7 -6.16 -12.94 -4.30
CA PHE A 7 -7.43 -12.82 -3.62
C PHE A 7 -7.42 -13.55 -2.27
N ASN A 8 -6.73 -14.68 -2.15
CA ASN A 8 -6.57 -15.40 -0.88
C ASN A 8 -5.75 -14.58 0.14
N GLU A 9 -4.71 -13.89 -0.31
CA GLU A 9 -3.96 -12.94 0.53
C GLU A 9 -4.88 -11.82 1.05
N LEU A 10 -5.73 -11.27 0.18
CA LEU A 10 -6.73 -10.27 0.58
C LEU A 10 -7.76 -10.82 1.58
N ILE A 11 -8.21 -12.06 1.42
CA ILE A 11 -9.11 -12.71 2.39
C ILE A 11 -8.42 -12.82 3.75
N THR A 12 -7.16 -13.25 3.77
CA THR A 12 -6.36 -13.43 4.99
C THR A 12 -6.21 -12.11 5.76
N GLU A 13 -5.87 -11.02 5.07
CA GLU A 13 -5.74 -9.69 5.70
C GLU A 13 -7.06 -9.14 6.24
N MET A 14 -8.19 -9.53 5.63
CA MET A 14 -9.52 -9.02 5.95
C MET A 14 -10.27 -9.88 6.98
N ALA A 15 -9.84 -11.13 7.16
CA ALA A 15 -10.34 -12.04 8.18
C ALA A 15 -9.68 -11.72 9.52
N LYS A 16 -10.46 -11.24 10.49
CA LYS A 16 -9.98 -11.04 11.87
C LYS A 16 -10.46 -12.20 12.71
N ASP A 17 -9.56 -12.82 13.46
CA ASP A 17 -9.87 -13.96 14.35
C ASP A 17 -10.58 -15.13 13.63
N GLY A 18 -10.28 -15.33 12.34
CA GLY A 18 -10.90 -16.38 11.52
C GLY A 18 -12.32 -16.03 11.01
N GLU A 19 -12.76 -14.79 11.18
CA GLU A 19 -14.07 -14.33 10.70
C GLU A 19 -13.96 -13.13 9.77
N VAL A 20 -14.85 -13.09 8.77
CA VAL A 20 -14.99 -11.96 7.85
C VAL A 20 -16.22 -11.16 8.25
N SER A 21 -16.01 -9.92 8.69
CA SER A 21 -17.10 -8.99 9.01
C SER A 21 -17.95 -8.65 7.76
N SER A 22 -19.20 -8.22 7.94
CA SER A 22 -20.06 -7.85 6.81
C SER A 22 -19.46 -6.75 5.93
N SER A 23 -18.78 -5.76 6.53
CA SER A 23 -18.06 -4.73 5.76
C SER A 23 -16.86 -5.28 4.99
N ALA A 24 -16.14 -6.25 5.56
CA ALA A 24 -15.02 -6.90 4.90
C ALA A 24 -15.49 -7.76 3.73
N TYR A 25 -16.63 -8.45 3.90
CA TYR A 25 -17.26 -9.25 2.86
C TYR A 25 -17.69 -8.41 1.64
N GLU A 26 -18.30 -7.23 1.84
CA GLU A 26 -18.66 -6.35 0.72
C GLU A 26 -17.43 -5.87 -0.07
N ILE A 27 -16.33 -5.59 0.63
CA ILE A 27 -15.05 -5.25 -0.01
C ILE A 27 -14.51 -6.45 -0.80
N LEU A 28 -14.56 -7.66 -0.24
CA LEU A 28 -14.13 -8.88 -0.93
C LEU A 28 -14.99 -9.18 -2.16
N LEU A 29 -16.30 -8.94 -2.12
CA LEU A 29 -17.17 -9.08 -3.29
C LEU A 29 -16.81 -8.09 -4.39
N GLU A 30 -16.60 -6.81 -4.05
CA GLU A 30 -16.21 -5.78 -5.00
C GLU A 30 -14.87 -6.12 -5.66
N LYS A 31 -13.88 -6.52 -4.85
CA LYS A 31 -12.54 -6.85 -5.33
C LYS A 31 -12.47 -8.18 -6.08
N GLY A 32 -13.26 -9.18 -5.66
CA GLY A 32 -13.39 -10.44 -6.38
C GLY A 32 -13.98 -10.22 -7.76
N LYS A 33 -14.99 -9.35 -7.88
CA LYS A 33 -15.56 -8.95 -9.16
C LYS A 33 -14.54 -8.22 -10.05
N ASP A 34 -13.72 -7.34 -9.49
CA ASP A 34 -12.62 -6.68 -10.23
C ASP A 34 -11.61 -7.71 -10.79
N LEU A 35 -11.42 -8.85 -10.12
CA LEU A 35 -10.56 -9.97 -10.56
C LEU A 35 -11.28 -10.97 -11.48
N GLY A 36 -12.55 -10.72 -11.81
CA GLY A 36 -13.36 -11.57 -12.67
C GLY A 36 -13.96 -12.80 -11.97
N PHE A 37 -14.02 -12.80 -10.64
CA PHE A 37 -14.73 -13.81 -9.88
C PHE A 37 -16.21 -13.43 -9.74
N ASP A 38 -17.09 -14.39 -9.93
CA ASP A 38 -18.48 -14.23 -9.53
C ASP A 38 -18.62 -14.37 -8.01
N LYS A 39 -19.78 -13.96 -7.50
CA LYS A 39 -20.09 -14.03 -6.07
C LYS A 39 -19.88 -15.45 -5.49
N ASN A 40 -20.29 -16.47 -6.22
CA ASN A 40 -20.18 -17.84 -5.75
C ASN A 40 -18.72 -18.28 -5.59
N THR A 41 -17.87 -17.87 -6.52
CA THR A 41 -16.42 -18.11 -6.49
C THR A 41 -15.78 -17.39 -5.31
N VAL A 42 -16.17 -16.14 -5.04
CA VAL A 42 -15.72 -15.40 -3.85
C VAL A 42 -16.14 -16.11 -2.56
N ASP A 43 -17.40 -16.54 -2.47
CA ASP A 43 -17.92 -17.25 -1.30
C ASP A 43 -17.16 -18.56 -1.05
N LEU A 44 -16.79 -19.28 -2.12
CA LEU A 44 -16.01 -20.53 -2.05
C LEU A 44 -14.57 -20.26 -1.59
N LEU A 45 -13.90 -19.25 -2.14
CA LEU A 45 -12.52 -18.91 -1.76
C LEU A 45 -12.44 -18.46 -0.30
N ILE A 46 -13.40 -17.66 0.16
CA ILE A 46 -13.49 -17.27 1.58
C ILE A 46 -13.67 -18.50 2.45
N LYS A 47 -14.62 -19.39 2.12
CA LYS A 47 -14.86 -20.61 2.91
C LYS A 47 -13.64 -21.53 2.97
N LEU A 48 -12.94 -21.71 1.85
CA LEU A 48 -11.73 -22.54 1.77
C LEU A 48 -10.62 -21.97 2.65
N GLU A 49 -10.33 -20.67 2.53
CA GLU A 49 -9.26 -20.03 3.32
C GLU A 49 -9.58 -20.02 4.83
N LEU A 50 -10.84 -19.76 5.21
CA LEU A 50 -11.27 -19.81 6.61
C LEU A 50 -11.26 -21.24 7.18
N ALA A 51 -11.53 -22.26 6.35
CA ALA A 51 -11.41 -23.66 6.78
C ALA A 51 -9.94 -24.05 6.96
N GLU A 52 -9.04 -23.68 6.05
CA GLU A 52 -7.60 -23.98 6.12
C GLU A 52 -6.87 -23.24 7.24
N SER A 53 -7.40 -22.12 7.72
CA SER A 53 -6.89 -21.41 8.90
C SER A 53 -7.33 -22.05 10.22
N SER A 54 -8.45 -22.78 10.24
CA SER A 54 -8.92 -23.51 11.43
C SER A 54 -8.16 -24.81 11.72
N GLU A 55 -7.49 -25.40 10.73
CA GLU A 55 -6.71 -26.65 10.87
C GLU A 55 -5.24 -26.42 11.25
N ARG A 56 -4.73 -25.18 11.20
CA ARG A 56 -3.33 -24.85 11.50
C ARG A 56 -3.14 -24.44 12.97
N SER A 57 -3.24 -25.41 13.87
CA SER A 57 -2.76 -25.27 15.26
C SER A 57 -1.38 -25.94 15.41
N PHE A 58 -0.36 -25.14 15.81
CA PHE A 58 1.03 -25.49 16.15
C PHE A 58 1.96 -25.96 15.02
N ASP A 59 2.76 -25.06 14.45
CA ASP A 59 4.18 -24.85 14.82
C ASP A 59 4.81 -23.76 13.93
N ASP A 60 5.74 -23.03 14.52
CA ASP A 60 6.57 -21.96 13.95
C ASP A 60 7.37 -22.47 12.73
N GLU A 61 7.30 -21.80 11.58
CA GLU A 61 8.49 -21.52 10.76
C GLU A 61 8.25 -20.49 9.64
N LYS A 62 9.11 -19.46 9.66
CA LYS A 62 9.46 -18.47 8.65
C LYS A 62 8.95 -18.71 7.22
N GLY A 63 8.09 -17.81 6.76
CA GLY A 63 7.73 -17.64 5.35
C GLY A 63 8.04 -16.22 4.85
N ASN A 64 9.28 -16.04 4.38
CA ASN A 64 9.83 -14.96 3.54
C ASN A 64 8.88 -13.82 3.13
N ASP A 65 8.84 -12.78 3.96
CA ASP A 65 8.71 -11.41 3.46
C ASP A 65 9.97 -11.15 2.59
N VAL A 66 9.79 -10.74 1.34
CA VAL A 66 10.92 -10.21 0.57
C VAL A 66 11.23 -8.86 1.20
N THR A 67 12.01 -8.91 2.27
CA THR A 67 12.70 -7.78 2.83
C THR A 67 13.66 -7.31 1.74
N GLU A 68 13.21 -6.38 0.89
CA GLU A 68 14.12 -5.52 0.13
C GLU A 68 15.14 -5.00 1.16
N GLN A 69 16.42 -5.24 0.86
CA GLN A 69 17.52 -4.91 1.75
C GLN A 69 17.41 -3.44 2.13
N ILE A 70 17.04 -3.17 3.37
CA ILE A 70 17.00 -1.82 3.93
C ILE A 70 18.44 -1.34 3.98
N GLU A 71 18.85 -0.57 2.98
CA GLU A 71 20.02 0.29 3.10
C GLU A 71 19.76 1.26 4.26
N ASP A 72 20.73 1.41 5.16
CA ASP A 72 20.67 2.35 6.28
C ASP A 72 20.23 3.74 5.77
N GLY A 73 19.00 4.16 6.10
CA GLY A 73 18.45 5.48 5.72
C GLY A 73 17.21 5.47 4.83
N GLU A 74 16.71 4.32 4.36
CA GLU A 74 15.48 4.28 3.56
C GLU A 74 14.19 4.21 4.42
N HIS A 75 13.27 5.14 4.21
CA HIS A 75 11.97 5.18 4.88
C HIS A 75 10.82 4.95 3.89
N ILE A 76 10.01 3.92 4.14
CA ILE A 76 8.89 3.53 3.27
C ILE A 76 7.56 3.87 3.94
N PHE A 77 6.70 4.57 3.21
CA PHE A 77 5.37 4.96 3.64
C PHE A 77 4.33 4.47 2.65
N LYS A 78 3.22 3.93 3.14
CA LYS A 78 2.10 3.44 2.31
C LYS A 78 0.84 4.24 2.64
N SER A 79 -0.02 4.45 1.64
CA SER A 79 -1.31 5.08 1.88
C SER A 79 -2.19 4.25 2.81
N ALA A 80 -2.98 4.93 3.64
CA ALA A 80 -3.75 4.29 4.69
C ALA A 80 -5.08 3.77 4.13
N ILE A 81 -5.26 2.45 4.15
CA ILE A 81 -6.51 1.79 3.75
C ILE A 81 -7.70 2.38 4.53
N THR A 82 -7.54 2.60 5.84
CA THR A 82 -8.56 3.19 6.73
C THR A 82 -8.96 4.63 6.36
N ARG A 83 -8.20 5.29 5.47
CA ARG A 83 -8.46 6.64 4.96
C ARG A 83 -8.85 6.65 3.48
N GLY A 84 -9.21 5.49 2.91
CA GLY A 84 -9.58 5.35 1.51
C GLY A 84 -8.37 5.14 0.58
N GLY A 85 -7.22 4.77 1.12
CA GLY A 85 -6.10 4.21 0.35
C GLY A 85 -6.50 2.87 -0.28
N SER A 86 -5.88 2.56 -1.43
CA SER A 86 -6.14 1.29 -2.10
C SER A 86 -5.45 0.14 -1.37
N VAL A 87 -6.19 -0.96 -1.14
CA VAL A 87 -5.66 -2.16 -0.51
C VAL A 87 -4.66 -2.88 -1.42
N LEU A 88 -4.99 -3.02 -2.70
CA LEU A 88 -4.20 -3.79 -3.68
C LEU A 88 -3.20 -2.93 -4.46
N THR A 89 -3.47 -1.63 -4.53
CA THR A 89 -2.64 -0.65 -5.26
C THR A 89 -2.31 0.57 -4.40
N PRO A 90 -1.77 0.38 -3.18
CA PRO A 90 -1.46 1.51 -2.32
C PRO A 90 -0.47 2.44 -3.02
N ASP A 91 -0.63 3.72 -2.73
CA ASP A 91 0.36 4.73 -3.06
C ASP A 91 1.52 4.53 -2.08
N VAL A 92 2.74 4.38 -2.61
CA VAL A 92 3.94 4.17 -1.79
C VAL A 92 4.90 5.32 -2.04
N ILE A 93 5.37 5.95 -0.97
CA ILE A 93 6.44 6.94 -1.01
C ILE A 93 7.64 6.38 -0.25
N ILE A 94 8.79 6.45 -0.89
CA ILE A 94 10.06 6.00 -0.35
C ILE A 94 10.99 7.20 -0.30
N VAL A 95 11.55 7.49 0.87
CA VAL A 95 12.50 8.60 1.07
C VAL A 95 13.83 8.02 1.52
N ASN A 96 14.83 8.14 0.67
CA ASN A 96 16.22 7.84 1.01
C ASN A 96 17.05 9.13 1.08
N ASP A 97 18.37 9.02 1.19
CA ASP A 97 19.25 10.16 1.40
C ASP A 97 19.32 11.16 0.24
N ASN A 98 19.10 10.69 -0.99
CA ASN A 98 19.32 11.51 -2.18
C ASN A 98 18.05 11.75 -3.01
N ALA A 99 17.00 10.94 -2.81
CA ALA A 99 15.82 10.93 -3.65
C ALA A 99 14.54 10.60 -2.88
N VAL A 100 13.43 11.05 -3.46
CA VAL A 100 12.08 10.59 -3.13
C VAL A 100 11.55 9.80 -4.30
N THR A 101 11.09 8.59 -4.03
CA THR A 101 10.50 7.70 -5.03
C THR A 101 9.03 7.46 -4.71
N TYR A 102 8.17 7.69 -5.68
CA TYR A 102 6.79 7.26 -5.68
C TYR A 102 6.66 5.95 -6.43
N LYS A 103 5.99 4.97 -5.83
CA LYS A 103 5.59 3.72 -6.49
C LYS A 103 4.08 3.57 -6.39
N LYS A 104 3.44 3.19 -7.48
CA LYS A 104 2.03 2.77 -7.48
C LYS A 104 1.81 1.65 -8.45
N ARG A 105 1.20 0.58 -7.96
CA ARG A 105 0.79 -0.53 -8.81
C ARG A 105 -0.39 -0.10 -9.68
N ASN A 106 -0.35 -0.43 -10.97
CA ASN A 106 -1.47 -0.20 -11.88
C ASN A 106 -2.71 -0.96 -11.38
N LYS A 107 -3.91 -0.45 -11.67
CA LYS A 107 -5.20 -1.08 -11.34
C LYS A 107 -5.27 -2.57 -11.74
N TYR A 108 -4.61 -2.96 -12.84
CA TYR A 108 -4.57 -4.34 -13.31
C TYR A 108 -3.47 -5.21 -12.66
N LEU A 109 -2.73 -4.68 -11.68
CA LEU A 109 -1.71 -5.37 -10.88
C LEU A 109 -0.50 -5.95 -11.65
N ILE A 110 -0.45 -5.76 -12.97
CA ILE A 110 0.60 -6.28 -13.86
C ILE A 110 1.89 -5.46 -13.86
N ASN A 111 1.80 -4.15 -13.58
CA ASN A 111 2.92 -3.22 -13.65
C ASN A 111 2.90 -2.25 -12.46
N VAL A 112 4.08 -1.73 -12.11
CA VAL A 112 4.26 -0.70 -11.08
C VAL A 112 4.81 0.54 -11.76
N ASP A 113 4.05 1.63 -11.69
CA ASP A 113 4.54 2.94 -12.10
C ASP A 113 5.46 3.47 -10.99
N SER A 114 6.65 3.93 -11.38
CA SER A 114 7.65 4.46 -10.45
C SER A 114 8.20 5.79 -10.95
N ILE A 115 8.26 6.78 -10.08
CA ILE A 115 8.82 8.10 -10.36
C ILE A 115 9.78 8.45 -9.23
N SER A 116 11.03 8.76 -9.57
CA SER A 116 12.04 9.19 -8.60
C SER A 116 12.49 10.62 -8.88
N ILE A 117 12.48 11.45 -7.85
CA ILE A 117 12.91 12.84 -7.89
C ILE A 117 14.07 13.00 -6.91
N LEU A 118 15.20 13.52 -7.39
CA LEU A 118 16.32 13.88 -6.51
C LEU A 118 15.89 14.96 -5.52
N ILE A 119 16.26 14.83 -4.25
CA ILE A 119 15.92 15.77 -3.18
C ILE A 119 16.41 17.19 -3.51
N SER A 120 17.58 17.31 -4.16
CA SER A 120 18.14 18.57 -4.65
C SER A 120 17.31 19.25 -5.76
N LYS A 121 16.39 18.53 -6.40
CA LYS A 121 15.48 19.05 -7.44
C LYS A 121 14.08 19.34 -6.91
N ILE A 122 13.76 18.98 -5.66
CA ILE A 122 12.46 19.26 -5.05
C ILE A 122 12.38 20.75 -4.73
N SER A 123 11.39 21.43 -5.30
CA SER A 123 11.14 22.85 -5.09
C SER A 123 10.16 23.13 -3.95
N SER A 124 9.18 22.26 -3.74
CA SER A 124 8.24 22.36 -2.61
C SER A 124 7.64 21.01 -2.22
N VAL A 125 7.24 20.92 -0.94
CA VAL A 125 6.45 19.81 -0.40
C VAL A 125 5.21 20.38 0.31
N GLU A 126 4.06 20.15 -0.31
CA GLU A 126 2.75 20.62 0.13
C GLU A 126 1.94 19.46 0.71
N LEU A 127 1.22 19.72 1.80
CA LEU A 127 0.34 18.75 2.45
C LEU A 127 -1.10 19.26 2.34
N ASP A 128 -1.93 18.54 1.59
CA ASP A 128 -3.37 18.81 1.51
C ASP A 128 -4.10 17.86 2.45
N SER A 129 -4.51 18.37 3.61
CA SER A 129 -5.12 17.56 4.67
C SER A 129 -6.63 17.69 4.66
N SER A 130 -7.30 16.55 4.58
CA SER A 130 -8.76 16.44 4.70
C SER A 130 -9.16 15.55 5.88
N LEU A 131 -10.46 15.44 6.16
CA LEU A 131 -10.98 14.49 7.15
C LEU A 131 -10.66 13.02 6.78
N TRP A 132 -10.53 12.76 5.48
CA TRP A 132 -10.33 11.44 4.88
C TRP A 132 -8.89 11.20 4.44
N GLY A 133 -7.92 11.66 5.24
CA GLY A 133 -6.48 11.50 4.98
C GLY A 133 -5.80 12.75 4.43
N THR A 134 -4.49 12.64 4.26
CA THR A 134 -3.62 13.71 3.78
C THR A 134 -2.98 13.30 2.47
N ASP A 135 -3.09 14.15 1.47
CA ASP A 135 -2.39 14.02 0.20
C ASP A 135 -1.08 14.82 0.28
N ILE A 136 -0.03 14.27 -0.33
CA ILE A 136 1.33 14.83 -0.32
C ILE A 136 1.69 15.18 -1.76
N ILE A 137 1.98 16.45 -2.00
CA ILE A 137 2.30 16.98 -3.32
C ILE A 137 3.76 17.46 -3.29
N ILE A 138 4.63 16.75 -4.01
CA ILE A 138 6.07 17.04 -4.08
C ILE A 138 6.36 17.59 -5.47
N LYS A 139 6.66 18.88 -5.55
CA LYS A 139 6.96 19.56 -6.82
C LYS A 139 8.46 19.59 -7.05
N SER A 140 8.88 19.45 -8.30
CA SER A 140 10.28 19.51 -8.68
C SER A 140 10.54 20.52 -9.78
N VAL A 141 11.79 20.96 -9.88
CA VAL A 141 12.24 21.77 -11.02
C VAL A 141 12.58 20.84 -12.18
N GLY A 142 11.72 20.84 -13.21
CA GLY A 142 11.98 20.18 -14.49
C GLY A 142 11.66 18.68 -14.56
N ALA A 143 11.34 18.02 -13.45
CA ALA A 143 11.00 16.58 -13.41
C ALA A 143 9.51 16.30 -13.09
N GLY A 144 8.66 17.33 -13.08
CA GLY A 144 7.22 17.20 -12.79
C GLY A 144 6.91 17.20 -11.28
N GLU A 145 5.84 16.49 -10.91
CA GLU A 145 5.38 16.38 -9.52
C GLU A 145 5.03 14.94 -9.15
N ILE A 146 5.22 14.60 -7.87
CA ILE A 146 4.70 13.38 -7.24
C ILE A 146 3.47 13.76 -6.44
N ILE A 147 2.37 13.02 -6.61
CA ILE A 147 1.16 13.15 -5.81
C ILE A 147 0.87 11.81 -5.12
N GLY A 148 1.17 11.72 -3.82
CA GLY A 148 0.80 10.59 -2.99
C GLY A 148 -0.53 10.85 -2.30
N LYS A 149 -1.51 9.94 -2.47
CA LYS A 149 -2.87 10.14 -1.94
C LYS A 149 -3.16 9.30 -0.70
N LYS A 150 -4.00 9.84 0.18
CA LYS A 150 -4.63 9.12 1.31
C LYS A 150 -3.64 8.58 2.36
N PHE A 151 -2.57 9.32 2.64
CA PHE A 151 -1.67 9.00 3.75
C PHE A 151 -2.28 9.38 5.10
N THR A 152 -1.76 8.79 6.17
CA THR A 152 -2.05 9.33 7.51
C THR A 152 -1.40 10.71 7.64
N LYS A 153 -1.97 11.56 8.51
CA LYS A 153 -1.41 12.89 8.77
C LYS A 153 0.00 12.81 9.37
N SER A 154 0.30 11.78 10.15
CA SER A 154 1.63 11.54 10.72
C SER A 154 2.63 11.18 9.62
N ASP A 155 2.29 10.23 8.75
CA ASP A 155 3.20 9.80 7.66
C ASP A 155 3.48 10.96 6.71
N ALA A 156 2.45 11.72 6.35
CA ALA A 156 2.60 12.89 5.48
C ALA A 156 3.53 13.95 6.06
N LYS A 157 3.43 14.21 7.37
CA LYS A 157 4.34 15.12 8.07
C LYS A 157 5.76 14.57 8.12
N GLU A 158 5.90 13.28 8.34
CA GLU A 158 7.20 12.62 8.46
C GLU A 158 7.94 12.61 7.12
N ILE A 159 7.26 12.28 6.02
CA ILE A 159 7.81 12.40 4.66
C ILE A 159 8.32 13.82 4.42
N LYS A 160 7.51 14.84 4.75
CA LYS A 160 7.90 16.24 4.59
C LYS A 160 9.15 16.58 5.42
N ARG A 161 9.19 16.16 6.69
CA ARG A 161 10.32 16.37 7.59
C ARG A 161 11.61 15.77 7.02
N LEU A 162 11.55 14.50 6.62
CA LEU A 162 12.69 13.76 6.08
C LEU A 162 13.27 14.40 4.81
N ILE A 163 12.41 14.88 3.91
CA ILE A 163 12.85 15.59 2.70
C ILE A 163 13.57 16.89 3.07
N GLN A 164 12.97 17.68 3.96
CA GLN A 164 13.52 18.98 4.36
C GLN A 164 14.85 18.86 5.10
N GLU A 165 15.01 17.85 5.97
CA GLU A 165 16.27 17.60 6.66
C GLU A 165 17.41 17.26 5.70
N ARG A 166 17.11 16.49 4.66
CA ARG A 166 18.09 16.09 3.64
C ARG A 166 18.44 17.21 2.65
N GLN A 167 17.54 18.19 2.44
CA GLN A 167 17.88 19.39 1.67
C GLN A 167 18.85 20.33 2.39
N ASN A 168 18.92 20.24 3.72
CA ASN A 168 19.76 21.11 4.55
C ASN A 168 21.09 20.46 4.97
N LYS A 169 21.36 19.23 4.50
CA LYS A 169 22.67 18.56 4.62
C LYS A 169 23.56 18.97 3.45
#